data_AF-A0A2N5A256-F1
#
_entry.id   AF-A0A2N5A256-F1
#
_cell.length_a   1.000
_cell.length_b   1.000
_cell.length_c   1.000
_cell.angle_alpha   90.00
_cell.angle_beta   90.00
_cell.angle_gamma   90.00
#
_symmetry.space_group_name_H-M   'P 1'
#
loop_
_entity.id
_entity.type
_entity.pdbx_description
1 polymer ?
#
loop_
_entity_poly.entity_id
_entity_poly.type
_entity_poly.pdbx_seq_one_letter_code
_entity_poly.pdbx_strand_id
1 'polypeptide(L)'
;DRVWIGPTSSIFDMTTFALMWFVFSANSEHMQTLFQSGWFVEGLLSQTLVVHMLRTQKIPFIQSTAAWPVLMMTGLIMAIGIYVPFSPLGPLVGLQALPWQYFPWLVGTLLAYCCVAQGMKTFYIRRFRQWH
;
A
#
# COMPACT_ATOMS: atom_id res chain seq x y z
N ASP A 1 14.45 -9.25 -11.78
CA ASP A 1 13.68 -8.18 -11.10
C ASP A 1 12.24 -8.51 -10.70
N ARG A 2 11.39 -9.18 -11.51
CA ARG A 2 9.97 -9.40 -11.16
C ARG A 2 9.68 -10.49 -10.10
N VAL A 3 10.56 -11.47 -9.93
CA VAL A 3 10.32 -12.65 -9.07
C VAL A 3 10.33 -12.32 -7.57
N TRP A 4 11.06 -11.27 -7.15
CA TRP A 4 11.19 -10.90 -5.73
C TRP A 4 10.09 -9.94 -5.24
N ILE A 5 9.39 -9.27 -6.16
CA ILE A 5 8.27 -8.37 -5.82
C ILE A 5 7.01 -9.19 -5.51
N GLY A 6 6.83 -10.32 -6.19
CA GLY A 6 5.67 -11.21 -6.04
C GLY A 6 5.37 -11.63 -4.60
N PRO A 7 6.35 -12.18 -3.83
CA PRO A 7 6.11 -12.60 -2.44
C PRO A 7 5.68 -11.46 -1.52
N THR A 8 6.22 -10.26 -1.74
CA THR A 8 5.93 -9.10 -0.89
C THR A 8 4.50 -8.59 -1.12
N SER A 9 4.06 -8.56 -2.38
CA SER A 9 2.68 -8.19 -2.74
C SER A 9 1.66 -9.20 -2.19
N SER A 10 1.94 -10.50 -2.32
CA SER A 10 1.00 -11.54 -1.86
C SER A 10 0.80 -11.55 -0.35
N ILE A 11 1.85 -11.31 0.44
CA ILE A 11 1.73 -11.18 1.90
C ILE A 11 0.82 -9.99 2.24
N PHE A 12 0.96 -8.89 1.51
CA PHE A 12 0.18 -7.68 1.73
C PHE A 12 -1.30 -7.89 1.36
N ASP A 13 -1.57 -8.47 0.19
CA ASP A 13 -2.94 -8.83 -0.24
C ASP A 13 -3.62 -9.75 0.78
N MET A 14 -2.89 -10.74 1.32
CA MET A 14 -3.39 -11.61 2.38
C MET A 14 -3.70 -10.85 3.67
N THR A 15 -2.85 -9.90 4.09
CA THR A 15 -3.12 -9.11 5.29
C THR A 15 -4.33 -8.20 5.13
N THR A 16 -4.50 -7.57 3.97
CA THR A 16 -5.65 -6.70 3.69
C THR A 16 -6.94 -7.51 3.59
N PHE A 17 -6.89 -8.67 2.95
CA PHE A 17 -8.00 -9.63 2.96
C PHE A 17 -8.36 -10.04 4.39
N ALA A 18 -7.38 -10.43 5.21
CA ALA A 18 -7.60 -10.83 6.60
C ALA A 18 -8.17 -9.68 7.45
N LEU A 19 -7.65 -8.45 7.29
CA LEU A 19 -8.16 -7.28 8.00
C LEU A 19 -9.62 -7.01 7.64
N MET A 20 -9.95 -7.00 6.34
CA MET A 20 -11.32 -6.80 5.90
C MET A 20 -12.26 -7.90 6.36
N TRP A 21 -11.81 -9.15 6.29
CA TRP A 21 -12.60 -10.31 6.63
C TRP A 21 -12.84 -10.45 8.14
N PHE A 22 -11.79 -10.34 8.96
CA PHE A 22 -11.86 -10.63 10.40
C PHE A 22 -12.11 -9.39 11.26
N VAL A 23 -11.58 -8.22 10.90
CA VAL A 23 -11.73 -6.99 11.72
C VAL A 23 -12.98 -6.23 11.33
N PHE A 24 -13.18 -6.01 10.03
CA PHE A 24 -14.35 -5.27 9.54
C PHE A 24 -15.56 -6.15 9.25
N SER A 25 -15.44 -7.48 9.39
CA SER A 25 -16.50 -8.45 9.07
C SER A 25 -17.12 -8.18 7.70
N ALA A 26 -16.30 -7.74 6.73
CA ALA A 26 -16.73 -7.41 5.38
C ALA A 26 -16.93 -8.69 4.54
N ASN A 27 -17.69 -9.64 5.09
CA ASN A 27 -17.96 -10.98 4.55
C ASN A 27 -19.41 -11.13 4.03
N SER A 28 -20.21 -10.06 4.13
CA SER A 28 -21.62 -10.02 3.76
C SER A 28 -21.82 -9.10 2.55
N GLU A 29 -22.82 -9.37 1.68
CA GLU A 29 -23.09 -8.57 0.47
C GLU A 29 -23.22 -7.07 0.75
N HIS A 30 -23.85 -6.69 1.87
CA HIS A 30 -23.99 -5.29 2.29
C HIS A 30 -22.66 -4.57 2.57
N MET A 31 -21.57 -5.31 2.77
CA MET A 31 -20.23 -4.76 3.05
C MET A 31 -19.29 -4.87 1.84
N GLN A 32 -19.79 -5.31 0.67
CA GLN A 32 -18.97 -5.47 -0.53
C GLN A 32 -18.33 -4.14 -0.97
N THR A 33 -19.09 -3.06 -0.90
CA THR A 33 -18.61 -1.69 -1.18
C THR A 33 -17.54 -1.25 -0.18
N LEU A 34 -17.63 -1.66 1.10
CA LEU A 34 -16.58 -1.40 2.10
C LEU A 34 -15.26 -2.07 1.70
N PHE A 35 -15.37 -3.35 1.34
CA PHE A 35 -14.23 -4.16 0.90
C PHE A 35 -13.59 -3.55 -0.34
N GLN A 36 -14.39 -3.23 -1.36
CA GLN A 36 -13.92 -2.57 -2.59
C GLN A 36 -13.22 -1.25 -2.30
N SER A 37 -13.73 -0.49 -1.33
CA SER A 37 -13.16 0.81 -0.98
C SER A 37 -11.79 0.71 -0.33
N GLY A 38 -11.64 -0.16 0.66
CA GLY A 38 -10.32 -0.31 1.26
C GLY A 38 -9.35 -1.05 0.36
N TRP A 39 -9.81 -2.01 -0.44
CA TRP A 39 -9.00 -2.64 -1.47
C TRP A 39 -8.46 -1.62 -2.48
N PHE A 40 -9.31 -0.67 -2.91
CA PHE A 40 -8.89 0.42 -3.78
C PHE A 40 -7.82 1.31 -3.14
N VAL A 41 -8.08 1.81 -1.92
CA VAL A 41 -7.17 2.70 -1.21
C VAL A 41 -5.84 2.01 -0.91
N GLU A 42 -5.90 0.79 -0.41
CA GLU A 42 -4.73 -0.02 -0.08
C GLU A 42 -3.91 -0.35 -1.33
N GLY A 43 -4.56 -0.76 -2.43
CA GLY A 43 -3.89 -1.11 -3.68
C GLY A 43 -3.20 0.10 -4.31
N LEU A 44 -3.83 1.27 -4.26
CA LEU A 44 -3.23 2.51 -4.75
C LEU A 44 -1.99 2.90 -3.94
N LEU A 45 -2.08 2.83 -2.61
CA LEU A 45 -1.00 3.20 -1.69
C LEU A 45 0.18 2.24 -1.82
N SER A 46 -0.10 0.94 -1.87
CA SER A 46 0.93 -0.09 -1.99
C SER A 46 1.67 -0.01 -3.32
N GLN A 47 0.97 0.15 -4.45
CA GLN A 47 1.60 0.35 -5.75
C GLN A 47 2.50 1.60 -5.77
N THR A 48 2.02 2.69 -5.18
CA THR A 48 2.80 3.93 -5.05
C THR A 48 4.09 3.69 -4.26
N LEU A 49 4.01 2.98 -3.12
CA LEU A 49 5.16 2.62 -2.31
C LEU A 49 6.12 1.65 -3.02
N VAL A 50 5.60 0.62 -3.70
CA VAL A 50 6.41 -0.34 -4.48
C VAL A 50 7.29 0.39 -5.48
N VAL A 51 6.75 1.35 -6.24
CA VAL A 51 7.52 2.15 -7.20
C VAL A 51 8.65 2.94 -6.52
N HIS A 52 8.40 3.48 -5.33
CA HIS A 52 9.42 4.21 -4.55
C HIS A 52 10.50 3.29 -4.01
N MET A 53 10.10 2.11 -3.54
CA MET A 53 10.99 1.10 -2.97
C MET A 53 11.91 0.47 -4.01
N LEU A 54 11.43 0.32 -5.25
CA LEU A 54 12.19 -0.25 -6.37
C LEU A 54 13.08 0.77 -7.08
N ARG A 55 12.77 2.08 -6.98
CA ARG A 55 13.49 3.12 -7.71
C ARG A 55 14.95 3.32 -7.31
N THR A 56 15.30 3.08 -6.05
CA THR A 56 16.65 3.39 -5.55
C THR A 56 17.12 2.28 -4.65
N GLN A 57 18.43 1.99 -4.62
CA GLN A 57 18.99 0.95 -3.77
C GLN A 57 18.96 1.27 -2.27
N LYS A 58 18.86 2.55 -1.93
CA LYS A 58 18.87 3.07 -0.57
C LYS A 58 17.49 2.99 0.06
N ILE A 59 17.40 3.25 1.35
CA ILE A 59 16.13 3.38 2.07
C ILE A 59 15.44 4.69 1.58
N PRO A 60 14.38 4.63 0.75
CA PRO A 60 13.53 5.78 0.47
C PRO A 60 13.15 6.52 1.75
N PHE A 61 13.17 7.85 1.69
CA PHE A 61 12.84 8.79 2.77
C PHE A 61 13.90 8.97 3.88
N ILE A 62 14.81 8.02 4.10
CA ILE A 62 15.91 8.16 5.09
C ILE A 62 17.25 8.44 4.43
N GLN A 63 17.57 7.72 3.36
CA GLN A 63 18.89 7.75 2.70
C GLN A 63 18.85 8.24 1.25
N SER A 64 17.67 8.21 0.63
CA SER A 64 17.43 8.75 -0.71
C SER A 64 16.00 9.28 -0.75
N THR A 65 15.85 10.59 -0.58
CA THR A 65 14.57 11.24 -0.86
C THR A 65 14.42 11.34 -2.37
N ALA A 66 13.31 10.84 -2.91
CA ALA A 66 12.95 11.11 -4.29
C ALA A 66 12.94 12.63 -4.53
N ALA A 67 13.24 13.07 -5.74
CA ALA A 67 13.21 14.50 -6.07
C ALA A 67 11.86 15.11 -5.64
N TRP A 68 11.89 16.32 -5.09
CA TRP A 68 10.72 17.04 -4.56
C TRP A 68 9.43 16.90 -5.42
N PRO A 69 9.49 17.00 -6.76
CA PRO A 69 8.32 16.82 -7.62
C PRO A 69 7.66 15.43 -7.48
N VAL A 70 8.44 14.36 -7.30
CA VAL A 70 7.94 12.99 -7.19
C VAL A 70 7.23 12.78 -5.84
N LEU A 71 7.76 13.38 -4.76
CA LEU A 71 7.14 13.34 -3.43
C LEU A 71 5.81 14.11 -3.41
N MET A 72 5.75 15.28 -4.05
CA MET A 72 4.51 16.05 -4.15
C MET A 72 3.45 15.31 -4.98
N MET A 73 3.84 14.75 -6.13
CA MET A 73 2.91 14.00 -6.98
C MET A 73 2.37 12.76 -6.26
N THR A 74 3.22 12.03 -5.53
CA THR A 74 2.75 10.89 -4.74
C THR A 74 1.88 11.29 -3.58
N GLY A 75 2.23 12.33 -2.82
CA GLY A 75 1.37 12.90 -1.79
C GLY A 75 0.00 13.28 -2.33
N LEU A 76 -0.03 13.92 -3.50
CA LEU A 76 -1.27 14.32 -4.17
C LEU A 76 -2.10 13.11 -4.62
N ILE A 77 -1.48 12.11 -5.26
CA ILE A 77 -2.18 10.89 -5.69
C ILE A 77 -2.76 10.14 -4.48
N MET A 78 -1.99 10.02 -3.40
CA MET A 78 -2.46 9.36 -2.17
C MET A 78 -3.62 10.14 -1.54
N ALA A 79 -3.53 11.47 -1.46
CA ALA A 79 -4.60 12.31 -0.93
C ALA A 79 -5.89 12.22 -1.78
N ILE A 80 -5.76 12.30 -3.11
CA ILE A 80 -6.90 12.14 -4.03
C ILE A 80 -7.50 10.74 -3.89
N GLY A 81 -6.68 9.69 -3.88
CA GLY A 81 -7.14 8.32 -3.75
C GLY A 81 -7.87 8.03 -2.45
N ILE A 82 -7.38 8.57 -1.33
CA ILE A 82 -8.08 8.51 -0.04
C ILE A 82 -9.38 9.31 -0.08
N TYR A 83 -9.42 10.45 -0.78
CA TYR A 83 -10.61 11.30 -0.87
C TYR A 83 -11.72 10.71 -1.75
N VAL A 84 -11.39 9.95 -2.80
CA VAL A 84 -12.38 9.42 -3.76
C VAL A 84 -13.54 8.65 -3.08
N PRO A 85 -13.32 7.71 -2.15
CA PRO A 85 -14.41 7.03 -1.44
C PRO A 85 -15.31 7.94 -0.58
N PHE A 86 -14.81 9.10 -0.14
CA PHE A 86 -15.58 10.10 0.61
C PHE A 86 -16.26 11.14 -0.29
N SER A 87 -15.94 11.14 -1.58
CA SER A 87 -16.51 12.05 -2.55
C SER A 87 -17.87 11.55 -3.05
N PRO A 88 -18.71 12.43 -3.64
CA PRO A 88 -19.96 12.04 -4.29
C PRO A 88 -19.77 11.05 -5.45
N LEU A 89 -18.54 10.93 -5.97
CA LEU A 89 -18.21 9.97 -7.02
C LEU A 89 -18.06 8.54 -6.48
N GLY A 90 -17.77 8.38 -5.18
CA GLY A 90 -17.54 7.08 -4.56
C GLY A 90 -18.67 6.09 -4.85
N PRO A 91 -19.93 6.40 -4.51
CA PRO A 91 -21.06 5.50 -4.76
C PRO A 91 -21.26 5.15 -6.24
N LEU A 92 -20.88 6.03 -7.18
CA LEU A 92 -21.00 5.79 -8.62
C LEU A 92 -20.04 4.70 -9.11
N VAL A 93 -18.93 4.49 -8.42
CA VAL A 93 -17.92 3.47 -8.74
C VAL A 93 -17.91 2.30 -7.75
N GLY A 94 -18.95 2.17 -6.92
CA GLY A 94 -19.06 1.10 -5.91
C GLY A 94 -18.22 1.32 -4.66
N LEU A 95 -17.74 2.54 -4.42
CA LEU A 95 -16.96 2.91 -3.25
C LEU A 95 -17.85 3.60 -2.20
N GLN A 96 -17.48 3.44 -0.94
CA GLN A 96 -18.11 4.07 0.20
C GLN A 96 -17.06 4.61 1.17
N ALA A 97 -17.48 5.57 1.98
CA ALA A 97 -16.65 6.14 3.02
C ALA A 97 -16.13 5.06 3.97
N LEU A 98 -14.81 5.01 4.16
CA LEU A 98 -14.20 4.07 5.09
C LEU A 98 -14.33 4.56 6.53
N PRO A 99 -14.56 3.64 7.49
CA PRO A 99 -14.55 3.98 8.90
C PRO A 99 -13.17 4.46 9.32
N TRP A 100 -13.11 5.44 10.23
CA TRP A 100 -11.84 6.02 10.69
C TRP A 100 -10.88 4.98 11.30
N GLN A 101 -11.44 3.91 11.87
CA GLN A 101 -10.69 2.79 12.43
C GLN A 101 -9.86 2.05 11.38
N TYR A 102 -10.16 2.17 10.09
CA TYR A 102 -9.39 1.55 9.01
C TYR A 102 -8.01 2.18 8.84
N PHE A 103 -7.87 3.49 9.02
CA PHE A 103 -6.62 4.20 8.72
C PHE A 103 -5.43 3.79 9.61
N PRO A 104 -5.58 3.57 10.92
CA PRO A 104 -4.49 3.01 11.75
C PRO A 104 -4.01 1.64 11.25
N TRP A 105 -4.94 0.76 10.84
CA TRP A 105 -4.59 -0.53 10.28
C TRP A 105 -3.84 -0.37 8.97
N LEU A 106 -4.36 0.44 8.04
CA LEU A 106 -3.72 0.77 6.77
C LEU A 106 -2.28 1.28 6.96
N VAL A 107 -2.06 2.22 7.88
CA VAL A 107 -0.71 2.72 8.21
C VAL A 107 0.16 1.58 8.72
N GLY A 108 -0.35 0.76 9.64
CA GLY A 108 0.36 -0.42 10.14
C GLY A 108 0.79 -1.39 9.04
N THR A 109 -0.11 -1.70 8.11
CA THR A 109 0.17 -2.59 6.98
C THR A 109 1.23 -1.98 6.06
N LEU A 110 1.12 -0.70 5.70
CA LEU A 110 2.08 -0.03 4.81
C LEU A 110 3.47 0.09 5.46
N LEU A 111 3.55 0.32 6.77
CA LEU A 111 4.80 0.31 7.52
C LEU A 111 5.43 -1.09 7.55
N ALA A 112 4.63 -2.13 7.82
CA ALA A 112 5.08 -3.51 7.77
C ALA A 112 5.62 -3.86 6.37
N TYR A 113 4.93 -3.46 5.31
CA TYR A 113 5.40 -3.60 3.93
C TYR A 113 6.76 -2.94 3.72
N CYS A 114 6.92 -1.68 4.14
CA CYS A 114 8.19 -0.96 4.04
C CYS A 114 9.30 -1.71 4.79
N CYS A 115 9.04 -2.19 6.02
CA CYS A 115 10.01 -2.96 6.80
C CYS A 115 10.42 -4.27 6.11
N VAL A 116 9.46 -5.04 5.60
CA VAL A 116 9.74 -6.32 4.90
C VAL A 116 10.51 -6.06 3.62
N ALA A 117 10.08 -5.10 2.79
CA ALA A 117 10.73 -4.78 1.54
C ALA A 117 12.16 -4.23 1.74
N GLN A 118 12.38 -3.37 2.75
CA GLN A 118 13.74 -2.93 3.14
C GLN A 118 14.59 -4.08 3.69
N GLY A 119 14.00 -4.91 4.54
CA GLY A 119 14.66 -6.06 5.16
C GLY A 119 15.15 -7.06 4.12
N MET A 120 14.28 -7.41 3.17
CA MET A 120 14.61 -8.33 2.08
C MET A 120 15.72 -7.78 1.19
N LYS A 121 15.69 -6.48 0.91
CA LYS A 121 16.72 -5.80 0.14
C LYS A 121 18.07 -5.77 0.85
N THR A 122 18.07 -5.43 2.14
CA THR A 122 19.27 -5.44 2.98
C THR A 122 19.84 -6.85 3.10
N PHE A 123 18.98 -7.85 3.27
CA PHE A 123 19.35 -9.26 3.28
C PHE A 123 19.98 -9.70 1.95
N TYR A 124 19.34 -9.36 0.83
CA TYR A 124 19.84 -9.70 -0.51
C TYR A 124 21.22 -9.08 -0.78
N ILE A 125 21.39 -7.78 -0.50
CA ILE A 125 22.68 -7.07 -0.64
C ILE A 125 23.76 -7.71 0.23
N ARG A 126 23.44 -8.02 1.50
CA ARG A 126 24.39 -8.66 2.43
C ARG A 126 24.77 -10.08 1.98
N ARG A 127 23.82 -10.83 1.42
CA ARG A 127 24.01 -12.24 1.06
C ARG A 127 24.70 -12.44 -0.27
N PHE A 128 24.42 -11.59 -1.26
CA PHE A 128 24.90 -11.76 -2.64
C PHE A 128 26.00 -10.78 -3.04
N ARG A 129 26.28 -9.71 -2.26
CA ARG A 129 27.37 -8.72 -2.47
C ARG A 129 27.43 -8.08 -3.87
N GLN A 130 26.45 -8.36 -4.73
CA GLN A 130 26.30 -7.83 -6.07
C GLN A 130 24.87 -7.37 -6.22
N TRP A 131 24.71 -6.20 -6.81
CA TRP A 131 23.43 -5.79 -7.34
C TRP A 131 23.70 -5.21 -8.73
N HIS A 132 23.31 -5.97 -9.75
CA HIS A 132 23.21 -5.48 -11.12
C HIS A 132 22.08 -4.46 -11.23
#